data_AF-A0A7J4F9A6-F1
#
_entry.id   AF-A0A7J4F9A6-F1
#
_cell.length_a   1.000
_cell.length_b   1.000
_cell.length_c   1.000
_cell.angle_alpha   90.00
_cell.angle_beta   90.00
_cell.angle_gamma   90.00
#
_symmetry.space_group_name_H-M   'P 1'
#
loop_
_entity.id
_entity.type
_entity.pdbx_description
1 polymer ?
#
loop_
_entity_poly.entity_id
_entity_poly.type
_entity_poly.pdbx_seq_one_letter_code
_entity_poly.pdbx_strand_id
1 'polypeptide(L)'
;MPRGRRRRRFGIAEYSLALLFALVGIPVLIYYVTGMGIPPTVRMTAEAKGDSVVLVVEEGKVAANDWEYILFDERLNPPVEWIQGPGDIEAGAEIILGSGLKPSKYRLKIRHVPTARLILDTKVDVT
;
A
#
# COMPACT_ATOMS: atom_id res chain seq x y z
N MET A 1 -9.76 -63.00 0.34
CA MET A 1 -9.11 -62.30 1.48
C MET A 1 -9.39 -60.81 1.38
N PRO A 2 -10.23 -60.21 2.25
CA PRO A 2 -10.44 -58.77 2.25
C PRO A 2 -9.36 -58.08 3.11
N ARG A 3 -8.56 -57.20 2.51
CA ARG A 3 -7.63 -56.32 3.25
C ARG A 3 -8.46 -55.27 4.00
N GLY A 4 -8.61 -55.46 5.31
CA GLY A 4 -9.24 -54.48 6.19
C GLY A 4 -8.45 -53.17 6.16
N ARG A 5 -9.06 -52.10 5.61
CA ARG A 5 -8.57 -50.74 5.79
C ARG A 5 -8.64 -50.41 7.28
N ARG A 6 -7.50 -50.46 7.99
CA ARG A 6 -7.40 -49.93 9.36
C ARG A 6 -7.76 -48.45 9.30
N ARG A 7 -8.96 -48.08 9.79
CA ARG A 7 -9.29 -46.70 10.11
C ARG A 7 -8.35 -46.28 11.24
N ARG A 8 -7.28 -45.55 10.93
CA ARG A 8 -6.46 -44.89 11.95
C ARG A 8 -7.39 -43.90 12.66
N ARG A 9 -7.74 -44.18 13.91
CA ARG A 9 -8.41 -43.21 14.77
C ARG A 9 -7.32 -42.23 15.19
N PHE A 10 -7.47 -40.99 14.75
CA PHE A 10 -6.59 -39.91 15.19
C PHE A 10 -6.76 -39.74 16.70
N GLY A 11 -5.65 -39.81 17.42
CA GLY A 11 -5.56 -39.48 18.84
C GLY A 11 -5.62 -37.97 19.05
N ILE A 12 -5.90 -37.56 20.29
CA ILE A 12 -6.03 -36.14 20.68
C ILE A 12 -4.79 -35.32 20.27
N ALA A 13 -3.60 -35.91 20.42
CA ALA A 13 -2.33 -35.28 20.05
C ALA A 13 -2.20 -35.02 18.54
N GLU A 14 -2.76 -35.87 17.69
CA GLU A 14 -2.67 -35.71 16.24
C GLU A 14 -3.69 -34.68 15.76
N TYR A 15 -4.85 -34.59 16.43
CA TYR A 15 -5.82 -33.51 16.21
C TYR A 15 -5.29 -32.15 16.65
N SER A 16 -4.63 -32.05 17.82
CA SER A 16 -4.06 -30.79 18.28
C SER A 16 -2.92 -30.32 17.38
N LEU A 17 -2.08 -31.25 16.90
CA LEU A 17 -1.05 -30.94 15.92
C LEU A 17 -1.63 -30.45 14.59
N ALA A 18 -2.64 -31.13 14.05
CA ALA A 18 -3.32 -30.71 12.82
C ALA A 18 -3.99 -29.34 12.97
N LEU A 19 -4.60 -29.06 14.13
CA LEU A 19 -5.20 -27.77 14.45
C LEU A 19 -4.16 -26.64 14.50
N LEU A 20 -3.00 -26.89 15.13
CA LEU A 20 -1.88 -25.94 15.16
C LEU A 20 -1.38 -25.64 13.74
N PHE A 21 -1.22 -26.66 12.90
CA PHE A 21 -0.86 -26.47 11.50
C PHE A 21 -1.90 -25.67 10.73
N ALA A 22 -3.19 -25.89 10.98
CA ALA A 22 -4.25 -25.09 10.36
C ALA A 22 -4.21 -23.63 10.83
N LEU A 23 -4.02 -23.39 12.14
CA LEU A 23 -3.96 -22.05 12.72
C LEU A 23 -2.78 -21.22 12.21
N VAL A 24 -1.65 -21.84 11.88
CA VAL A 24 -0.49 -21.13 11.31
C VAL A 24 -0.52 -21.12 9.78
N GLY A 25 -0.89 -22.24 9.16
CA GLY A 25 -0.84 -22.41 7.72
C GLY A 25 -1.91 -21.61 6.98
N ILE A 26 -3.14 -21.54 7.52
CA ILE A 26 -4.25 -20.81 6.87
C ILE A 26 -3.95 -19.31 6.78
N PRO A 27 -3.51 -18.60 7.85
CA PRO A 27 -3.15 -17.18 7.74
C PRO A 27 -2.01 -16.92 6.77
N VAL A 28 -0.97 -17.76 6.76
CA VAL A 28 0.15 -17.63 5.81
C VAL A 28 -0.34 -17.81 4.37
N LEU A 29 -1.19 -18.80 4.13
CA LEU A 29 -1.78 -19.01 2.81
C LEU A 29 -2.63 -17.82 2.39
N ILE A 30 -3.50 -17.30 3.28
CA ILE A 30 -4.31 -16.11 3.01
C ILE A 30 -3.41 -14.93 2.66
N TYR A 31 -2.36 -14.68 3.46
CA TYR A 31 -1.39 -13.61 3.21
C TYR A 31 -0.80 -13.67 1.79
N TYR A 32 -0.41 -14.86 1.33
CA TYR A 32 0.12 -15.06 -0.02
C TYR A 32 -0.96 -14.95 -1.11
N VAL A 33 -2.15 -15.52 -0.89
CA VAL A 33 -3.24 -15.55 -1.88
C VAL A 33 -3.83 -14.15 -2.09
N THR A 34 -3.99 -13.36 -1.01
CA THR A 34 -4.52 -12.00 -1.09
C THR A 34 -3.49 -11.00 -1.57
N GLY A 35 -2.22 -11.40 -1.71
CA GLY A 35 -1.14 -10.49 -2.06
C GLY A 35 -0.91 -9.38 -1.01
N MET A 36 -1.25 -9.66 0.26
CA MET A 36 -1.02 -8.74 1.38
C MET A 36 0.49 -8.54 1.55
N GLY A 37 1.12 -7.66 0.77
CA GLY A 37 2.56 -7.40 0.85
C GLY A 37 3.21 -6.97 -0.45
N ILE A 38 2.55 -7.17 -1.59
CA ILE A 38 2.99 -6.64 -2.89
C ILE A 38 2.25 -5.32 -3.10
N PRO A 39 2.95 -4.17 -3.08
CA PRO A 39 2.30 -2.90 -3.40
C PRO A 39 1.86 -2.91 -4.87
N PRO A 40 0.77 -2.21 -5.21
CA PRO A 40 0.34 -2.09 -6.59
C PRO A 40 1.48 -1.50 -7.43
N THR A 41 1.69 -2.04 -8.63
CA THR A 41 2.62 -1.45 -9.59
C THR A 41 1.95 -0.22 -10.18
N VAL A 42 2.45 0.95 -9.79
CA VAL A 42 1.93 2.22 -10.26
C VAL A 42 3.10 3.08 -10.70
N ARG A 43 2.94 3.72 -11.85
CA ARG A 43 3.92 4.64 -12.40
C ARG A 43 3.29 6.02 -12.40
N MET A 44 3.89 6.93 -11.66
CA MET A 44 3.38 8.28 -11.44
C MET A 44 4.55 9.25 -11.28
N THR A 45 4.32 10.49 -11.66
CA THR A 45 5.24 11.61 -11.47
C THR A 45 4.54 12.72 -10.70
N ALA A 46 5.31 13.54 -9.99
CA ALA A 46 4.78 14.69 -9.28
C ALA A 46 5.41 15.95 -9.85
N GLU A 47 4.56 16.92 -10.19
CA GLU A 47 4.94 18.14 -10.89
C GLU A 47 4.36 19.36 -10.18
N ALA A 48 5.08 20.48 -10.23
CA ALA A 48 4.54 21.77 -9.81
C ALA A 48 3.78 22.39 -10.99
N LYS A 49 2.52 22.77 -10.77
CA LYS A 49 1.73 23.58 -11.70
C LYS A 49 1.35 24.88 -10.98
N GLY A 50 2.16 25.92 -11.16
CA GLY A 50 2.02 27.18 -10.43
C GLY A 50 2.29 27.00 -8.95
N ASP A 51 1.35 27.40 -8.10
CA ASP A 51 1.41 27.29 -6.63
C ASP A 51 0.90 25.93 -6.10
N SER A 52 0.73 24.96 -6.99
CA SER A 52 0.09 23.68 -6.69
C SER A 52 1.01 22.51 -7.05
N VAL A 53 0.93 21.43 -6.28
CA VAL A 53 1.61 20.16 -6.57
C VAL A 53 0.58 19.18 -7.09
N VAL A 54 0.83 18.66 -8.30
CA VAL A 54 -0.05 17.75 -9.02
C VAL A 54 0.65 16.42 -9.23
N LEU A 55 -0.06 15.33 -8.93
CA LEU A 55 0.35 13.97 -9.23
C LEU A 55 -0.21 13.57 -10.60
N VAL A 56 0.67 13.21 -11.52
CA VAL A 56 0.33 12.71 -12.86
C VAL A 56 0.54 11.20 -12.86
N VAL A 57 -0.52 10.45 -13.17
CA VAL A 57 -0.49 8.99 -13.15
C VAL A 57 -0.33 8.46 -14.57
N GLU A 58 0.78 7.79 -14.86
CA GLU A 58 1.06 7.19 -16.17
C GLU A 58 0.37 5.82 -16.29
N GLU A 59 0.55 4.97 -15.28
CA GLU A 59 0.07 3.57 -15.29
C GLU A 59 -0.30 3.09 -13.88
N GLY A 60 -1.21 2.11 -13.81
CA GLY A 60 -1.60 1.44 -12.57
C GLY A 60 -2.93 1.93 -12.01
N LYS A 61 -3.35 1.30 -10.90
CA LYS A 61 -4.59 1.65 -10.20
C LYS A 61 -4.46 1.45 -8.69
N VAL A 62 -4.93 2.42 -7.91
CA VAL A 62 -5.07 2.34 -6.44
C VAL A 62 -6.33 3.08 -6.03
N ALA A 63 -7.21 2.43 -5.25
CA ALA A 63 -8.41 3.08 -4.74
C ALA A 63 -8.05 4.18 -3.72
N ALA A 64 -8.84 5.25 -3.62
CA ALA A 64 -8.61 6.41 -2.76
C ALA A 64 -8.36 6.04 -1.29
N ASN A 65 -8.98 4.97 -0.82
CA ASN A 65 -8.86 4.47 0.56
C ASN A 65 -7.60 3.62 0.81
N ASP A 66 -6.92 3.20 -0.27
CA ASP A 66 -5.77 2.31 -0.21
C ASP A 66 -4.44 3.08 -0.30
N TRP A 67 -4.47 4.41 -0.37
CA TRP A 67 -3.27 5.23 -0.37
C TRP A 67 -3.40 6.52 0.44
N GLU A 68 -2.25 6.97 0.91
CA GLU A 68 -2.10 8.20 1.67
C GLU A 68 -0.80 8.89 1.23
N TYR A 69 -0.71 10.19 1.50
CA TYR A 69 0.44 11.00 1.15
C TYR A 69 0.86 11.96 2.26
N ILE A 70 2.09 12.43 2.17
CA ILE A 70 2.59 13.57 2.94
C ILE A 70 3.23 14.54 1.96
N LEU A 71 2.86 15.81 2.08
CA LEU A 71 3.48 16.90 1.35
C LEU A 71 3.98 17.93 2.36
N PHE A 72 5.28 18.19 2.37
CA PHE A 72 5.86 19.16 3.31
C PHE A 72 7.06 19.90 2.72
N ASP A 73 7.27 21.14 3.17
CA ASP A 73 8.47 21.90 2.84
C ASP A 73 9.68 21.24 3.51
N GLU A 74 10.71 20.92 2.71
CA GLU A 74 11.92 20.23 3.16
C GLU A 74 12.66 20.99 4.27
N ARG A 75 12.47 22.31 4.38
CA ARG A 75 13.10 23.17 5.40
C ARG A 75 12.46 23.02 6.78
N LEU A 76 11.17 22.71 6.83
CA LEU A 76 10.39 22.74 8.07
C LEU A 76 10.39 21.39 8.80
N ASN A 77 10.65 20.30 8.09
CA ASN A 77 10.63 18.90 8.59
C ASN A 77 9.54 18.66 9.66
N PRO A 78 8.25 18.88 9.32
CA PRO A 78 7.16 18.79 10.27
C PRO A 78 6.92 17.35 10.75
N PRO A 79 6.13 17.16 11.83
CA PRO A 79 5.68 15.83 12.22
C PRO A 79 5.01 15.08 11.06
N VAL A 80 5.23 13.76 11.02
CA VAL A 80 4.76 12.88 9.95
C VAL A 80 3.25 12.66 10.10
N GLU A 81 2.46 13.45 9.39
CA GLU A 81 1.01 13.29 9.29
C GLU A 81 0.64 12.81 7.89
N TRP A 82 0.03 11.62 7.81
CA TRP A 82 -0.44 11.02 6.56
C TRP A 82 -1.84 11.52 6.23
N ILE A 83 -2.00 12.08 5.04
CA ILE A 83 -3.27 12.58 4.53
C ILE A 83 -3.84 11.53 3.57
N GLN A 84 -5.13 11.23 3.73
CA GLN A 84 -5.83 10.33 2.82
C GLN A 84 -5.85 10.87 1.40
N GLY A 85 -5.65 9.98 0.42
CA GLY A 85 -5.73 10.33 -0.98
C GLY A 85 -7.07 10.99 -1.35
N PRO A 86 -7.08 12.13 -2.05
CA PRO A 86 -8.32 12.84 -2.38
C PRO A 86 -9.14 12.14 -3.49
N GLY A 87 -8.60 11.11 -4.13
CA GLY A 87 -9.27 10.37 -5.21
C GLY A 87 -8.53 9.09 -5.60
N ASP A 88 -9.12 8.33 -6.52
CA ASP A 88 -8.51 7.12 -7.05
C ASP A 88 -7.30 7.47 -7.93
N ILE A 89 -6.21 6.71 -7.75
CA ILE A 89 -5.08 6.74 -8.66
C ILE A 89 -5.44 5.83 -9.82
N GLU A 90 -5.57 6.39 -11.02
CA GLU A 90 -5.85 5.67 -12.26
C GLU A 90 -5.02 6.25 -13.41
N ALA A 91 -4.67 5.44 -14.40
CA ALA A 91 -3.89 5.89 -15.55
C ALA A 91 -4.56 7.09 -16.26
N GLY A 92 -3.78 8.14 -16.47
CA GLY A 92 -4.24 9.41 -17.06
C GLY A 92 -4.86 10.39 -16.07
N ALA A 93 -4.96 10.05 -14.77
CA ALA A 93 -5.45 10.97 -13.75
C ALA A 93 -4.42 12.06 -13.41
N GLU A 94 -4.92 13.28 -13.19
CA GLU A 94 -4.18 14.37 -12.56
C GLU A 94 -4.82 14.70 -11.20
N ILE A 95 -4.07 14.52 -10.11
CA ILE A 95 -4.57 14.67 -8.75
C ILE A 95 -3.84 15.82 -8.06
N ILE A 96 -4.57 16.83 -7.60
CA ILE A 96 -4.01 17.96 -6.86
C ILE A 96 -3.79 17.54 -5.41
N LEU A 97 -2.54 17.57 -4.94
CA LEU A 97 -2.16 17.17 -3.57
C LEU A 97 -2.01 18.35 -2.61
N GLY A 98 -1.77 19.55 -3.16
CA GLY A 98 -1.68 20.79 -2.40
C GLY A 98 -1.78 21.99 -3.34
N SER A 99 -2.33 23.10 -2.82
CA SER A 99 -2.55 24.37 -3.53
C SER A 99 -2.19 25.55 -2.63
N GLY A 100 -1.88 26.71 -3.20
CA GLY A 100 -1.48 27.89 -2.41
C GLY A 100 -0.13 27.72 -1.71
N LEU A 101 0.74 26.87 -2.25
CA LEU A 101 2.04 26.57 -1.69
C LEU A 101 3.01 27.73 -1.97
N LYS A 102 3.79 28.10 -0.95
CA LYS A 102 4.83 29.12 -1.11
C LYS A 102 5.98 28.56 -1.97
N PRO A 103 6.66 29.38 -2.78
CA PRO A 103 7.81 28.95 -3.57
C PRO A 103 8.90 28.33 -2.68
N SER A 104 9.13 27.03 -2.84
CA SER A 104 10.06 26.23 -2.06
C SER A 104 10.20 24.82 -2.64
N LYS A 105 11.10 24.04 -2.05
CA LYS A 105 11.26 22.61 -2.36
C LYS A 105 10.40 21.79 -1.41
N TYR A 106 9.41 21.12 -1.97
CA TYR A 106 8.54 20.23 -1.23
C TYR A 106 8.98 18.79 -1.41
N ARG A 107 8.86 18.00 -0.35
CA ARG A 107 8.99 16.56 -0.41
C ARG A 107 7.62 15.93 -0.41
N LEU A 108 7.38 15.06 -1.38
CA LEU A 108 6.17 14.28 -1.52
C LEU A 108 6.50 12.81 -1.26
N LYS A 109 5.75 12.21 -0.34
CA LYS A 109 5.77 10.77 -0.10
C LYS A 109 4.36 10.22 -0.26
N ILE A 110 4.23 9.10 -0.96
CA ILE A 110 2.96 8.38 -1.12
C ILE A 110 3.17 6.94 -0.64
N ARG A 111 2.24 6.43 0.16
CA ARG A 111 2.25 5.04 0.63
C ARG A 111 0.96 4.32 0.26
N HIS A 112 1.09 3.02 0.07
CA HIS A 112 -0.05 2.10 0.00
C HIS A 112 -0.42 1.68 1.42
N VAL A 113 -1.65 1.96 1.85
CA VAL A 113 -2.13 1.70 3.22
C VAL A 113 -2.11 0.20 3.54
N PRO A 114 -2.67 -0.71 2.70
CA PRO A 114 -2.71 -2.13 3.03
C PRO A 114 -1.33 -2.79 3.18
N THR A 115 -0.30 -2.30 2.49
CA THR A 115 1.05 -2.89 2.54
C THR A 115 2.04 -2.07 3.35
N ALA A 116 1.64 -0.87 3.80
CA ALA A 116 2.50 0.12 4.46
C ALA A 116 3.79 0.47 3.68
N ARG A 117 3.83 0.21 2.37
CA ARG A 117 5.01 0.47 1.52
C ARG A 117 4.88 1.80 0.81
N LEU A 118 6.01 2.49 0.66
CA LEU A 118 6.09 3.68 -0.19
C LEU A 118 5.93 3.28 -1.65
N ILE A 119 5.05 4.00 -2.34
CA ILE A 119 4.87 3.93 -3.79
C ILE A 119 5.73 5.01 -4.47
N LEU A 120 5.82 6.19 -3.85
CA LEU A 120 6.58 7.34 -4.36
C LEU A 120 7.29 8.08 -3.22
N ASP A 121 8.53 8.47 -3.42
CA ASP A 121 9.25 9.45 -2.59
C ASP A 121 10.05 10.36 -3.53
N THR A 122 9.60 11.59 -3.70
CA THR A 122 10.18 12.54 -4.65
C THR A 122 10.22 13.95 -4.09
N LYS A 123 10.98 14.82 -4.77
CA LYS A 123 11.04 16.24 -4.49
C LYS A 123 10.38 17.00 -5.63
N VAL A 124 9.62 18.02 -5.29
CA VAL A 124 8.95 18.91 -6.23
C VAL A 124 9.38 20.34 -5.92
N ASP A 125 9.85 21.04 -6.95
CA ASP A 125 10.25 22.45 -6.85
C ASP A 125 9.07 23.32 -7.28
N VAL A 126 8.51 24.08 -6.34
CA VAL A 126 7.43 25.04 -6.59
C VAL A 126 8.07 26.41 -6.75
N THR A 127 7.93 27.01 -7.94
CA THR A 127 8.57 28.28 -8.33
C THR A 127 7.59 29.44 -8.38
#